data_AF-A0A7Z7LVY7-F1
#
_entry.id   AF-A0A7Z7LVY7-F1
#
_cell.length_a   1.000
_cell.length_b   1.000
_cell.length_c   1.000
_cell.angle_alpha   90.00
_cell.angle_beta   90.00
_cell.angle_gamma   90.00
#
_symmetry.space_group_name_H-M   'P 1'
#
loop_
_entity.id
_entity.type
_entity.pdbx_description
1 polymer ?
#
loop_
_entity_poly.entity_id
_entity_poly.type
_entity_poly.pdbx_seq_one_letter_code
_entity_poly.pdbx_strand_id
1 'polypeptide(L)'
;MTNKFLALPQSTRVLAFTQVAEKRGITPFAVEKDWWVSQTLKAVFELDVAEHLVFKGGTSLSKAWNLIERFSEDIDLAIEREFLGFEGSLTKNKKTKLRKASGQYISEVFYLELQEKFKEKGLENVTFSLAETQDSDQDPRIINIFYPNIIEVTDYLKPRVQIEVGCRSLIEPFTMKKISAMVDDEYPEQSFSEKSEEIPSVAQASHNKPYSTRKYH
;
A
#
# COMPACT_ATOMS: atom_id res chain seq x y z
N MET A 1 -15.41 -12.56 -8.07
CA MET A 1 -16.66 -12.10 -7.40
C MET A 1 -16.85 -10.62 -7.72
N THR A 2 -18.02 -10.02 -7.51
CA THR A 2 -18.21 -8.56 -7.71
C THR A 2 -17.98 -7.82 -6.39
N ASN A 3 -17.15 -6.78 -6.39
CA ASN A 3 -17.00 -5.92 -5.22
C ASN A 3 -18.31 -5.15 -4.96
N LYS A 4 -18.84 -5.23 -3.73
CA LYS A 4 -20.18 -4.70 -3.42
C LYS A 4 -20.26 -3.18 -3.54
N PHE A 5 -19.20 -2.46 -3.16
CA PHE A 5 -19.17 -1.01 -3.28
C PHE A 5 -19.09 -0.60 -4.75
N LEU A 6 -18.21 -1.23 -5.54
CA LEU A 6 -18.11 -0.96 -6.99
C LEU A 6 -19.39 -1.29 -7.77
N ALA A 7 -20.19 -2.24 -7.28
CA ALA A 7 -21.49 -2.59 -7.86
C ALA A 7 -22.57 -1.51 -7.69
N LEU A 8 -22.36 -0.52 -6.80
CA LEU A 8 -23.29 0.59 -6.62
C LEU A 8 -23.29 1.52 -7.84
N PRO A 9 -24.41 2.21 -8.13
CA PRO A 9 -24.45 3.27 -9.13
C PRO A 9 -23.33 4.29 -8.90
N GLN A 10 -22.68 4.74 -9.97
CA GLN A 10 -21.57 5.70 -9.87
C GLN A 10 -21.99 6.96 -9.10
N SER A 11 -23.20 7.48 -9.30
CA SER A 11 -23.73 8.63 -8.56
C SER A 11 -23.80 8.39 -7.05
N THR A 12 -24.15 7.17 -6.61
CA THR A 12 -24.15 6.79 -5.20
C THR A 12 -22.73 6.76 -4.63
N ARG A 13 -21.76 6.20 -5.37
CA ARG A 13 -20.35 6.18 -4.94
C ARG A 13 -19.76 7.60 -4.86
N VAL A 14 -20.04 8.46 -5.85
CA VAL A 14 -19.63 9.87 -5.84
C VAL A 14 -20.20 10.60 -4.63
N LEU A 15 -21.48 10.36 -4.31
CA LEU A 15 -22.13 10.96 -3.13
C LEU A 15 -21.46 10.50 -1.83
N ALA A 16 -21.20 9.20 -1.69
CA ALA A 16 -20.53 8.65 -0.51
C ALA A 16 -19.13 9.26 -0.31
N PHE A 17 -18.31 9.32 -1.37
CA PHE A 17 -16.99 9.96 -1.30
C PHE A 17 -17.08 11.45 -0.93
N THR A 18 -18.04 12.17 -1.51
CA THR A 18 -18.25 13.60 -1.24
C THR A 18 -18.65 13.85 0.22
N GLN A 19 -19.62 13.10 0.74
CA GLN A 19 -20.10 13.26 2.12
C GLN A 19 -19.03 12.93 3.16
N VAL A 20 -18.28 11.84 2.94
CA VAL A 20 -17.15 11.48 3.80
C VAL A 20 -16.09 12.58 3.77
N ALA A 21 -15.77 13.10 2.57
CA ALA A 21 -14.78 14.16 2.40
C ALA A 21 -15.15 15.45 3.13
N GLU A 22 -16.42 15.89 3.02
CA GLU A 22 -16.95 17.05 3.73
C GLU A 22 -16.80 16.89 5.25
N LYS A 23 -17.19 15.74 5.80
CA LYS A 23 -17.10 15.46 7.23
C LYS A 23 -15.66 15.42 7.75
N ARG A 24 -14.73 14.95 6.90
CA ARG A 24 -13.31 14.78 7.24
C ARG A 24 -12.46 16.01 6.90
N GLY A 25 -13.02 17.01 6.20
CA GLY A 25 -12.28 18.21 5.78
C GLY A 25 -11.19 17.94 4.73
N ILE A 26 -11.40 16.96 3.85
CA ILE A 26 -10.47 16.55 2.78
C ILE A 26 -11.18 16.58 1.41
N THR A 27 -10.49 16.24 0.32
CA THR A 27 -11.11 16.19 -1.01
C THR A 27 -11.82 14.85 -1.25
N PRO A 28 -12.90 14.79 -2.06
CA PRO A 28 -13.55 13.54 -2.43
C PRO A 28 -12.60 12.55 -3.11
N PHE A 29 -11.65 13.05 -3.90
CA PHE A 29 -10.62 12.22 -4.52
C PHE A 29 -9.68 11.58 -3.50
N ALA A 30 -9.36 12.26 -2.39
CA ALA A 30 -8.56 11.67 -1.32
C ALA A 30 -9.29 10.49 -0.67
N VAL A 31 -10.62 10.59 -0.50
CA VAL A 31 -11.46 9.48 0.00
C VAL A 31 -11.53 8.34 -1.01
N GLU A 32 -11.69 8.63 -2.30
CA GLU A 32 -11.64 7.60 -3.34
C GLU A 32 -10.29 6.87 -3.33
N LYS A 33 -9.19 7.62 -3.23
CA LYS A 33 -7.84 7.05 -3.15
C LYS A 33 -7.64 6.21 -1.90
N ASP A 34 -8.12 6.65 -0.74
CA ASP A 34 -8.13 5.86 0.50
C ASP A 34 -8.79 4.50 0.31
N TRP A 35 -9.96 4.50 -0.34
CA TRP A 35 -10.70 3.28 -0.60
C TRP A 35 -9.85 2.31 -1.42
N TRP A 36 -9.24 2.76 -2.52
CA TRP A 36 -8.36 1.93 -3.34
C TRP A 36 -7.10 1.46 -2.61
N VAL A 37 -6.47 2.31 -1.79
CA VAL A 37 -5.31 1.93 -0.96
C VAL A 37 -5.71 0.85 0.06
N SER A 38 -6.85 1.04 0.73
CA SER A 38 -7.38 0.09 1.71
C SER A 38 -7.69 -1.26 1.05
N GLN A 39 -8.38 -1.26 -0.08
CA GLN A 39 -8.67 -2.49 -0.85
C GLN A 39 -7.39 -3.20 -1.31
N THR A 40 -6.37 -2.44 -1.73
CA THR A 40 -5.08 -2.98 -2.14
C THR A 40 -4.34 -3.63 -0.96
N LEU A 41 -4.32 -2.98 0.21
CA LEU A 41 -3.73 -3.54 1.43
C LEU A 41 -4.44 -4.85 1.83
N LYS A 42 -5.78 -4.86 1.84
CA LYS A 42 -6.55 -6.09 2.12
C LYS A 42 -6.19 -7.20 1.14
N ALA A 43 -6.15 -6.90 -0.16
CA ALA A 43 -5.78 -7.88 -1.19
C ALA A 43 -4.35 -8.44 -0.96
N VAL A 44 -3.38 -7.59 -0.63
CA VAL A 44 -2.00 -8.02 -0.34
C VAL A 44 -1.95 -8.98 0.85
N PHE A 45 -2.67 -8.67 1.94
CA PHE A 45 -2.64 -9.47 3.17
C PHE A 45 -3.60 -10.68 3.15
N GLU A 46 -4.29 -10.91 2.03
CA GLU A 46 -5.00 -12.16 1.71
C GLU A 46 -4.17 -13.10 0.79
N LEU A 47 -2.94 -12.73 0.44
CA LEU A 47 -2.00 -13.59 -0.30
C LEU A 47 -1.30 -14.60 0.62
N ASP A 48 -0.81 -15.70 0.07
CA ASP A 48 -0.09 -16.74 0.85
C ASP A 48 1.18 -16.19 1.52
N VAL A 49 1.85 -15.19 0.90
CA VAL A 49 3.05 -14.55 1.45
C VAL A 49 2.76 -13.58 2.61
N ALA A 50 1.49 -13.32 2.95
CA ALA A 50 1.11 -12.29 3.92
C ALA A 50 1.78 -12.45 5.29
N GLU A 51 2.00 -13.68 5.76
CA GLU A 51 2.67 -13.94 7.04
C GLU A 51 4.13 -13.48 7.08
N HIS A 52 4.74 -13.31 5.92
CA HIS A 52 6.11 -12.83 5.74
C HIS A 52 6.18 -11.35 5.35
N LEU A 53 5.05 -10.63 5.40
CA LEU A 53 4.96 -9.22 5.06
C LEU A 53 4.67 -8.36 6.29
N VAL A 54 5.23 -7.16 6.31
CA VAL A 54 4.82 -6.10 7.25
C VAL A 54 4.61 -4.79 6.50
N PHE A 55 3.61 -4.03 6.91
CA PHE A 55 3.35 -2.69 6.42
C PHE A 55 4.19 -1.64 7.16
N LYS A 56 5.07 -0.92 6.46
CA LYS A 56 5.95 0.12 7.04
C LYS A 56 5.26 1.49 7.07
N GLY A 57 4.07 1.57 7.68
CA GLY A 57 3.28 2.80 7.76
C GLY A 57 2.34 2.89 8.96
N GLY A 58 2.47 1.97 9.94
CA GLY A 58 1.50 1.82 11.04
C GLY A 58 1.32 3.03 11.96
N THR A 59 2.33 3.91 12.04
CA THR A 59 2.26 5.15 12.83
C THR A 59 1.45 6.24 12.12
N SER A 60 1.50 6.29 10.79
CA SER A 60 0.75 7.26 9.98
C SER A 60 -0.76 6.96 9.99
N LEU A 61 -1.13 5.69 10.13
CA LEU A 61 -2.53 5.25 10.36
C LEU A 61 -3.11 5.70 11.70
N SER A 62 -2.30 5.67 12.77
CA SER A 62 -2.80 5.80 14.15
C SER A 62 -2.91 7.22 14.69
N LYS A 63 -2.34 8.22 13.99
CA LYS A 63 -2.45 9.64 14.37
C LYS A 63 -3.52 10.41 13.58
N ALA A 64 -4.37 9.70 12.84
CA ALA A 64 -5.08 10.20 11.66
C ALA A 64 -4.04 10.63 10.60
N TRP A 65 -4.18 10.39 9.30
CA TRP A 65 -5.02 11.19 8.40
C TRP A 65 -5.27 12.67 8.77
N ASN A 66 -4.62 13.22 9.81
CA ASN A 66 -4.93 14.51 10.40
C ASN A 66 -4.24 15.63 9.62
N LEU A 67 -4.76 15.89 8.42
CA LEU A 67 -4.43 17.01 7.54
C LEU A 67 -3.27 16.72 6.58
N ILE A 68 -3.55 15.97 5.51
CA ILE A 68 -2.98 16.19 4.17
C ILE A 68 -1.49 16.65 4.17
N GLU A 69 -0.55 15.82 4.61
CA GLU A 69 0.85 15.97 4.17
C GLU A 69 1.07 15.25 2.82
N ARG A 70 0.14 15.49 1.89
CA ARG A 70 0.26 15.32 0.43
C ARG A 70 0.73 13.91 -0.02
N PHE A 71 -0.22 13.07 -0.45
CA PHE A 71 0.01 11.79 -1.16
C PHE A 71 0.48 10.59 -0.31
N SER A 72 -0.40 10.06 0.54
CA SER A 72 -0.27 8.70 1.11
C SER A 72 -0.48 7.58 0.06
N GLU A 73 0.04 7.77 -1.16
CA GLU A 73 -0.22 6.89 -2.30
C GLU A 73 0.53 5.56 -2.25
N ASP A 74 1.55 5.53 -1.40
CA ASP A 74 2.52 4.46 -1.33
C ASP A 74 2.17 3.46 -0.23
N ILE A 75 1.97 2.22 -0.63
CA ILE A 75 1.93 1.05 0.25
C ILE A 75 3.36 0.54 0.38
N ASP A 76 3.99 0.92 1.48
CA ASP A 76 5.33 0.51 1.84
C ASP A 76 5.33 -0.86 2.53
N LEU A 77 5.85 -1.90 1.88
CA LEU A 77 5.94 -3.25 2.44
C LEU A 77 7.39 -3.66 2.70
N ALA A 78 7.59 -4.44 3.76
CA ALA A 78 8.81 -5.22 3.93
C ALA A 78 8.48 -6.71 3.86
N ILE A 79 9.30 -7.44 3.09
CA ILE A 79 9.27 -8.90 3.02
C ILE A 79 10.37 -9.49 3.89
N GLU A 80 10.02 -10.55 4.61
CA GLU A 80 10.95 -11.30 5.43
C GLU A 80 12.04 -11.93 4.58
N ARG A 81 13.29 -11.70 4.96
CA ARG A 81 14.46 -12.28 4.26
C ARG A 81 14.57 -13.80 4.44
N GLU A 82 14.04 -14.36 5.52
CA GLU A 82 14.10 -15.79 5.83
C GLU A 82 13.17 -16.57 4.90
N PHE A 83 11.99 -16.02 4.59
CA PHE A 83 11.12 -16.51 3.52
C PHE A 83 11.86 -16.61 2.17
N LEU A 84 12.74 -15.66 1.88
CA LEU A 84 13.57 -15.67 0.67
C LEU A 84 14.81 -16.59 0.77
N GLY A 85 14.98 -17.33 1.87
CA GLY A 85 16.11 -18.24 2.11
C GLY A 85 17.39 -17.56 2.63
N PHE A 86 17.29 -16.38 3.24
CA PHE A 86 18.44 -15.61 3.74
C PHE A 86 18.45 -15.42 5.26
N GLU A 87 19.02 -16.40 5.96
CA GLU A 87 19.17 -16.39 7.41
C GLU A 87 20.50 -15.77 7.91
N GLY A 88 20.54 -15.46 9.21
CA GLY A 88 21.76 -15.10 9.94
C GLY A 88 22.35 -13.73 9.55
N SER A 89 23.65 -13.54 9.72
CA SER A 89 24.29 -12.27 9.39
C SER A 89 24.49 -12.12 7.86
N LEU A 90 24.10 -10.96 7.32
CA LEU A 90 24.23 -10.66 5.89
C LEU A 90 25.55 -9.94 5.60
N THR A 91 26.50 -10.67 5.00
CA THR A 91 27.67 -10.07 4.35
C THR A 91 27.25 -9.21 3.16
N LYS A 92 28.12 -8.34 2.65
CA LYS A 92 27.84 -7.48 1.48
C LYS A 92 27.32 -8.29 0.28
N ASN A 93 27.94 -9.43 -0.02
CA ASN A 93 27.53 -10.31 -1.11
C ASN A 93 26.15 -10.95 -0.87
N LYS A 94 25.85 -11.37 0.37
CA LYS A 94 24.53 -11.90 0.74
C LYS A 94 23.44 -10.84 0.58
N LYS A 95 23.70 -9.57 0.93
CA LYS A 95 22.75 -8.46 0.73
C LYS A 95 22.40 -8.23 -0.75
N THR A 96 23.38 -8.33 -1.65
CA THR A 96 23.12 -8.24 -3.10
C THR A 96 22.30 -9.42 -3.60
N LYS A 97 22.61 -10.64 -3.16
CA LYS A 97 21.82 -11.84 -3.52
C LYS A 97 20.38 -11.76 -2.99
N LEU A 98 20.19 -11.28 -1.76
CA LEU A 98 18.88 -11.05 -1.17
C LEU A 98 18.05 -10.08 -2.02
N ARG A 99 18.62 -8.92 -2.41
CA ARG A 99 17.92 -7.95 -3.26
C ARG A 99 17.53 -8.51 -4.63
N LYS A 100 18.39 -9.33 -5.23
CA LYS A 100 18.07 -10.02 -6.49
C LYS A 100 16.94 -11.02 -6.33
N ALA A 101 17.00 -11.87 -5.30
CA ALA A 101 15.97 -12.87 -5.01
C ALA A 101 14.62 -12.21 -4.68
N SER A 102 14.63 -11.20 -3.81
CA SER A 102 13.46 -10.38 -3.52
C SER A 102 12.91 -9.75 -4.80
N GLY A 103 13.79 -9.14 -5.59
CA GLY A 103 13.42 -8.47 -6.83
C GLY A 103 12.75 -9.41 -7.83
N GLN A 104 13.27 -10.63 -7.96
CA GLN A 104 12.71 -11.67 -8.82
C GLN A 104 11.37 -12.16 -8.29
N TYR A 105 11.29 -12.53 -7.02
CA TYR A 105 10.05 -12.99 -6.39
C TYR A 105 8.92 -11.96 -6.53
N ILE A 106 9.22 -10.68 -6.29
CA ILE A 106 8.22 -9.62 -6.37
C ILE A 106 7.70 -9.46 -7.81
N SER A 107 8.59 -9.47 -8.80
CA SER A 107 8.22 -9.25 -10.21
C SER A 107 7.55 -10.47 -10.86
N GLU A 108 7.93 -11.70 -10.47
CA GLU A 108 7.52 -12.93 -11.14
C GLU A 108 6.41 -13.69 -10.41
N VAL A 109 6.26 -13.49 -9.09
CA VAL A 109 5.30 -14.23 -8.25
C VAL A 109 4.30 -13.26 -7.62
N PHE A 110 4.74 -12.41 -6.69
CA PHE A 110 3.87 -11.50 -5.95
C PHE A 110 3.01 -10.62 -6.87
N TYR A 111 3.62 -10.08 -7.94
CA TYR A 111 2.93 -9.25 -8.92
C TYR A 111 1.75 -9.99 -9.58
N LEU A 112 1.95 -11.25 -9.98
CA LEU A 112 0.91 -12.05 -10.64
C LEU A 112 -0.18 -12.47 -9.65
N GLU A 113 0.20 -12.95 -8.47
CA GLU A 113 -0.74 -13.33 -7.41
C GLU A 113 -1.62 -12.16 -6.98
N LEU A 114 -1.04 -10.95 -6.87
CA LEU A 114 -1.80 -9.74 -6.56
C LEU A 114 -2.80 -9.39 -7.66
N GLN A 115 -2.42 -9.53 -8.94
CA GLN A 115 -3.35 -9.33 -10.06
C GLN A 115 -4.51 -10.33 -10.02
N GLU A 116 -4.24 -11.60 -9.71
CA GLU A 116 -5.27 -12.62 -9.56
C GLU A 116 -6.19 -12.31 -8.38
N LYS A 117 -5.63 -11.92 -7.23
CA LYS A 117 -6.41 -11.51 -6.06
C LYS A 117 -7.33 -10.33 -6.33
N PHE A 118 -6.88 -9.35 -7.11
CA PHE A 118 -7.74 -8.23 -7.54
C PHE A 118 -8.95 -8.72 -8.34
N LYS A 119 -8.77 -9.66 -9.27
CA LYS A 119 -9.87 -10.27 -10.05
C LYS A 119 -10.82 -11.06 -9.16
N GLU A 120 -10.30 -11.83 -8.21
CA GLU A 120 -11.11 -12.58 -7.25
C GLU A 120 -12.02 -11.66 -6.43
N LYS A 121 -11.47 -10.54 -5.93
CA LYS A 121 -12.18 -9.52 -5.15
C LYS A 121 -13.10 -8.61 -5.98
N GLY A 122 -13.08 -8.72 -7.32
CA GLY A 122 -13.89 -7.88 -8.19
C GLY A 122 -13.41 -6.44 -8.29
N LEU A 123 -12.11 -6.21 -8.08
CA LEU A 123 -11.43 -4.92 -8.26
C LEU A 123 -11.02 -4.79 -9.73
N GLU A 124 -12.01 -4.47 -10.56
CA GLU A 124 -11.90 -4.51 -12.03
C GLU A 124 -11.45 -3.18 -12.64
N ASN A 125 -11.12 -3.22 -13.94
CA ASN A 125 -10.72 -2.07 -14.77
C ASN A 125 -9.46 -1.33 -14.27
N VAL A 126 -8.60 -2.04 -13.54
CA VAL A 126 -7.30 -1.55 -13.10
C VAL A 126 -6.20 -1.94 -14.07
N THR A 127 -5.18 -1.10 -14.20
CA THR A 127 -3.95 -1.42 -14.95
C THR A 127 -2.79 -1.54 -13.99
N PHE A 128 -2.13 -2.71 -14.02
CA PHE A 128 -0.90 -2.93 -13.27
C PHE A 128 0.32 -2.59 -14.12
N SER A 129 1.36 -2.03 -13.49
CA SER A 129 2.68 -1.93 -14.10
C SER A 129 3.79 -2.12 -13.08
N LEU A 130 4.88 -2.75 -13.51
CA LEU A 130 6.13 -2.78 -12.76
C LEU A 130 6.98 -1.57 -13.18
N ALA A 131 7.55 -0.85 -12.20
CA ALA A 131 8.49 0.22 -12.51
C ALA A 131 9.78 -0.37 -13.12
N GLU A 132 10.33 0.32 -14.12
CA GLU A 132 11.61 -0.07 -14.72
C GLU A 132 12.74 -0.07 -13.68
N THR A 133 13.62 -1.06 -13.79
CA THR A 133 14.74 -1.24 -12.88
C THR A 133 16.04 -0.92 -13.60
N GLN A 134 16.91 -0.10 -12.99
CA GLN A 134 18.24 0.20 -13.55
C GLN A 134 19.20 -0.99 -13.35
N ASP A 135 19.03 -1.72 -12.25
CA ASP A 135 19.86 -2.86 -11.88
C ASP A 135 19.04 -4.04 -11.35
N SER A 136 19.56 -5.25 -11.58
CA SER A 136 18.97 -6.51 -11.08
C SER A 136 18.82 -6.58 -9.55
N ASP A 137 19.59 -5.80 -8.79
CA ASP A 137 19.56 -5.74 -7.32
C ASP A 137 18.97 -4.42 -6.77
N GLN A 138 18.26 -3.65 -7.58
CA GLN A 138 17.50 -2.49 -7.11
C GLN A 138 16.40 -2.94 -6.11
N ASP A 139 16.31 -2.22 -5.00
CA ASP A 139 15.40 -2.46 -3.89
C ASP A 139 15.01 -1.09 -3.30
N PRO A 140 13.72 -0.80 -3.07
CA PRO A 140 12.57 -1.69 -3.23
C PRO A 140 12.21 -1.96 -4.70
N ARG A 141 11.35 -2.97 -4.93
CA ARG A 141 10.60 -3.11 -6.19
C ARG A 141 9.29 -2.35 -6.09
N ILE A 142 8.91 -1.70 -7.18
CA ILE A 142 7.76 -0.79 -7.23
C ILE A 142 6.73 -1.35 -8.20
N ILE A 143 5.50 -1.51 -7.71
CA ILE A 143 4.31 -1.89 -8.49
C ILE A 143 3.35 -0.70 -8.49
N ASN A 144 2.81 -0.34 -9.64
CA ASN A 144 1.78 0.66 -9.78
C ASN A 144 0.46 0.01 -10.17
N ILE A 145 -0.63 0.46 -9.57
CA ILE A 145 -1.99 0.03 -9.87
C ILE A 145 -2.78 1.30 -10.21
N PHE A 146 -3.06 1.50 -11.49
CA PHE A 146 -3.88 2.60 -11.97
C PHE A 146 -5.35 2.18 -11.93
N TYR A 147 -6.18 2.96 -11.25
CA TYR A 147 -7.58 2.65 -11.03
C TYR A 147 -8.51 3.63 -11.79
N PRO A 148 -9.74 3.21 -12.14
CA PRO A 148 -10.69 4.07 -12.84
C PRO A 148 -11.35 5.03 -11.85
N ASN A 149 -10.78 6.22 -11.64
CA ASN A 149 -11.35 7.21 -10.73
C ASN A 149 -12.70 7.73 -11.25
N ILE A 150 -13.64 7.94 -10.33
CA ILE A 150 -14.95 8.54 -10.61
C ILE A 150 -15.08 9.96 -10.04
N ILE A 151 -14.14 10.40 -9.21
CA ILE A 151 -13.98 11.81 -8.83
C ILE A 151 -13.01 12.48 -9.80
N GLU A 152 -13.47 13.48 -10.53
CA GLU A 152 -12.62 14.25 -11.43
C GLU A 152 -11.53 15.01 -10.68
N VAL A 153 -10.32 15.01 -11.26
CA VAL A 153 -9.15 15.69 -10.73
C VAL A 153 -8.42 16.44 -11.84
N THR A 154 -7.53 17.35 -11.46
CA THR A 154 -6.64 18.04 -12.41
C THR A 154 -5.63 17.06 -13.00
N ASP A 155 -5.14 17.34 -14.22
CA ASP A 155 -4.26 16.46 -15.01
C ASP A 155 -2.95 16.04 -14.30
N TYR A 156 -2.55 16.73 -13.24
CA TYR A 156 -1.34 16.42 -12.48
C TYR A 156 -1.54 15.28 -11.48
N LEU A 157 -2.78 14.99 -11.08
CA LEU A 157 -3.10 13.91 -10.14
C LEU A 157 -3.36 12.62 -10.92
N LYS A 158 -2.50 11.62 -10.72
CA LYS A 158 -2.70 10.30 -11.31
C LYS A 158 -3.48 9.40 -10.35
N PRO A 159 -4.59 8.77 -10.78
CA PRO A 159 -5.35 7.81 -9.99
C PRO A 159 -4.58 6.49 -9.91
N ARG A 160 -3.58 6.45 -9.01
CA ARG A 160 -2.72 5.29 -8.79
C ARG A 160 -2.58 4.97 -7.30
N VAL A 161 -2.43 3.68 -7.03
CA VAL A 161 -1.81 3.14 -5.81
C VAL A 161 -0.42 2.65 -6.21
N GLN A 162 0.61 3.08 -5.49
CA GLN A 162 1.97 2.58 -5.66
C GLN A 162 2.30 1.66 -4.50
N ILE A 163 2.94 0.52 -4.76
CA ILE A 163 3.37 -0.45 -3.74
C ILE A 163 4.88 -0.56 -3.83
N GLU A 164 5.58 -0.33 -2.73
CA GLU A 164 7.02 -0.48 -2.62
C GLU A 164 7.37 -1.65 -1.70
N VAL A 165 7.83 -2.75 -2.29
CA VAL A 165 8.20 -3.97 -1.54
C VAL A 165 9.72 -4.04 -1.42
N GLY A 166 10.23 -4.00 -0.19
CA GLY A 166 11.67 -4.06 0.08
C GLY A 166 12.05 -5.17 1.06
N CYS A 167 13.30 -5.65 0.99
CA CYS A 167 13.78 -6.79 1.78
C CYS A 167 14.77 -6.41 2.91
N ARG A 168 15.00 -5.12 3.12
CA ARG A 168 16.10 -4.62 3.97
C ARG A 168 15.72 -4.26 5.40
N SER A 169 14.42 -4.07 5.66
CA SER A 169 13.96 -3.63 6.97
C SER A 169 13.83 -4.83 7.89
N LEU A 170 14.12 -4.63 9.17
CA LEU A 170 13.71 -5.59 10.20
C LEU A 170 12.19 -5.59 10.24
N ILE A 171 11.60 -6.77 10.18
CA ILE A 171 10.14 -6.93 10.25
C ILE A 171 9.65 -6.89 11.70
N GLU A 172 10.55 -7.03 12.68
CA GLU A 172 10.23 -7.02 14.11
C GLU A 172 10.89 -5.86 14.89
N PRO A 173 10.26 -5.40 16.00
CA PRO A 173 8.91 -5.75 16.42
C PRO A 173 7.85 -5.01 15.58
N PHE A 174 6.78 -5.73 15.19
CA PHE A 174 5.59 -5.14 14.58
C PHE A 174 4.40 -5.15 15.55
N THR A 175 3.34 -4.43 15.21
CA THR A 175 2.06 -4.45 15.91
C THR A 175 0.93 -4.64 14.92
N MET A 176 -0.11 -5.39 15.29
CA MET A 176 -1.31 -5.50 14.47
C MET A 176 -2.05 -4.16 14.47
N LYS A 177 -2.37 -3.63 13.28
CA LYS A 177 -3.14 -2.40 13.09
C LYS A 177 -4.40 -2.70 12.31
N LYS A 178 -5.52 -2.18 12.80
CA LYS A 178 -6.82 -2.30 12.17
C LYS A 178 -6.89 -1.32 10.99
N ILE A 179 -7.07 -1.84 9.78
CA ILE A 179 -7.17 -1.09 8.53
C ILE A 179 -8.61 -1.16 8.03
N SER A 180 -9.17 -0.01 7.67
CA SER A 180 -10.52 0.14 7.14
C SER A 180 -10.53 1.35 6.21
N ALA A 181 -11.35 1.30 5.15
CA ALA A 181 -11.55 2.49 4.32
C ALA A 181 -12.43 3.49 5.06
N MET A 182 -12.24 4.78 4.80
CA MET A 182 -13.05 5.85 5.39
C MET A 182 -14.53 5.70 5.09
N VAL A 183 -14.86 5.18 3.90
CA VAL A 183 -16.24 4.90 3.49
C VAL A 183 -16.83 3.78 4.34
N ASP A 184 -16.07 2.72 4.62
CA ASP A 184 -16.52 1.62 5.48
C ASP A 184 -16.75 2.13 6.92
N ASP A 185 -15.84 2.98 7.42
CA ASP A 185 -15.93 3.58 8.77
C ASP A 185 -17.11 4.55 8.93
N GLU A 186 -17.45 5.29 7.86
CA GLU A 186 -18.58 6.23 7.89
C GLU A 186 -19.92 5.52 7.77
N TYR A 187 -19.97 4.41 7.03
CA TYR A 187 -21.20 3.68 6.72
C TYR A 187 -21.17 2.22 7.21
N PRO A 188 -20.86 1.92 8.48
CA PRO A 188 -20.57 0.55 8.93
C PRO A 188 -21.76 -0.41 8.81
N GLU A 189 -23.00 0.10 8.80
CA GLU A 189 -24.23 -0.69 8.71
C GLU A 189 -24.70 -0.92 7.27
N GLN A 190 -24.02 -0.36 6.27
CA GLN A 190 -24.40 -0.53 4.87
C GLN A 190 -23.96 -1.90 4.35
N SER A 191 -24.78 -2.50 3.49
CA SER A 191 -24.54 -3.85 2.95
C SER A 191 -23.28 -3.96 2.09
N PHE A 192 -22.81 -2.83 1.55
CA PHE A 192 -21.59 -2.72 0.76
C PHE A 192 -20.32 -2.63 1.61
N SER A 193 -20.43 -2.25 2.89
CA SER A 193 -19.28 -1.97 3.73
C SER A 193 -18.54 -3.24 4.10
N GLU A 194 -17.23 -3.15 4.08
CA GLU A 194 -16.36 -4.25 4.45
C GLU A 194 -15.89 -4.11 5.90
N LYS A 195 -15.62 -5.25 6.54
CA LYS A 195 -14.98 -5.21 7.86
C LYS A 195 -13.54 -4.73 7.69
N SER A 196 -13.04 -4.14 8.76
CA SER A 196 -11.62 -3.86 8.92
C SER A 196 -10.79 -5.14 8.99
N GLU A 197 -9.54 -5.07 8.56
CA GLU A 197 -8.57 -6.16 8.65
C GLU A 197 -7.41 -5.79 9.58
N GLU A 198 -6.85 -6.79 10.27
CA GLU A 198 -5.66 -6.60 11.10
C GLU A 198 -4.41 -6.85 10.27
N ILE A 199 -3.60 -5.81 10.08
CA ILE A 199 -2.39 -5.85 9.26
C ILE A 199 -1.16 -5.65 10.14
N PRO A 200 -0.15 -6.56 10.08
CA PRO A 200 1.10 -6.38 10.80
C PRO A 200 1.82 -5.14 10.31
N SER A 201 2.08 -4.20 11.22
CA SER A 201 2.61 -2.89 10.87
C SER A 201 3.77 -2.48 11.76
N VAL A 202 4.82 -1.95 11.15
CA VAL A 202 5.97 -1.34 11.83
C VAL A 202 5.87 0.17 11.79
N ALA A 203 6.35 0.82 12.86
CA ALA A 203 6.51 2.26 12.85
C ALA A 203 7.63 2.63 11.86
N GLN A 204 7.37 3.55 10.94
CA GLN A 204 8.41 4.07 10.08
C GLN A 204 9.44 4.77 10.96
N ALA A 205 10.68 4.27 11.00
CA ALA A 205 11.76 4.96 11.69
C ALA A 205 11.94 6.32 11.01
N SER A 206 11.75 7.41 11.77
CA SER A 206 12.01 8.75 11.27
C SER A 206 13.43 8.79 10.72
N HIS A 207 13.59 8.97 9.41
CA HIS A 207 14.87 9.27 8.80
C HIS A 207 15.29 10.70 9.18
N ASN A 208 15.56 10.94 10.47
CA ASN A 208 16.39 12.07 10.87
C ASN A 208 17.82 11.72 10.47
N LYS A 209 18.19 12.01 9.21
CA LYS A 209 19.59 12.25 8.90
C LYS A 209 19.96 13.54 9.65
N PRO A 210 20.86 13.52 10.65
CA PRO A 210 21.41 14.76 11.13
C PRO A 210 22.09 15.43 9.93
N TYR A 211 21.65 16.64 9.59
CA TYR A 211 22.42 17.50 8.71
C TYR A 211 23.81 17.64 9.32
N SER A 212 24.79 16.97 8.70
CA SER A 212 26.21 17.17 9.00
C SER A 212 26.54 18.61 8.70
N THR A 213 26.59 19.46 9.73
CA THR A 213 27.19 20.79 9.63
C THR A 213 28.66 20.62 9.26
N ARG A 214 28.99 20.84 7.99
CA ARG A 214 30.37 21.06 7.58
C ARG A 214 30.84 22.32 8.31
N LYS A 215 31.75 22.16 9.27
CA LYS A 215 32.56 23.26 9.77
C LYS A 215 33.46 23.71 8.63
N TYR A 216 33.23 24.93 8.15
CA TYR A 216 34.23 25.67 7.41
C TYR A 216 35.29 26.11 8.44
N HIS A 217 36.52 25.64 8.24
CA HIS A 217 37.73 26.26 8.77
C HIS A 217 38.50 26.82 7.57
#